data_AF-A0A100XHB1-F1
#
_entry.id   AF-A0A100XHB1-F1
#
_cell.length_a   1.000
_cell.length_b   1.000
_cell.length_c   1.000
_cell.angle_alpha   90.00
_cell.angle_beta   90.00
_cell.angle_gamma   90.00
#
_symmetry.space_group_name_H-M   'P 1'
#
loop_
_entity.id
_entity.type
_entity.pdbx_description
1 polymer ?
#
loop_
_entity_poly.entity_id
_entity_poly.type
_entity_poly.pdbx_seq_one_letter_code
_entity_poly.pdbx_strand_id
1 'polypeptide(L)' 'MAVVLAVSGLFLAAPVAHAGLDNELSLVDGQDRTLTVQQWDTFLNGVFPLDRNRLTREW' A
#
# COMPACT_ATOMS: atom_id res chain seq x y z
N MET A 1 -33.21 -17.53 -11.97
CA MET A 1 -32.19 -17.99 -10.98
C MET A 1 -30.76 -17.79 -11.49
N ALA A 2 -30.45 -18.01 -12.77
CA ALA A 2 -29.10 -17.82 -13.31
C ALA A 2 -28.52 -16.41 -13.08
N VAL A 3 -29.33 -15.36 -13.30
CA VAL A 3 -28.90 -13.96 -13.10
C VAL A 3 -28.55 -13.67 -11.63
N VAL A 4 -29.34 -14.20 -10.69
CA VAL A 4 -29.10 -14.02 -9.25
C VAL A 4 -27.77 -14.69 -8.86
N LEU A 5 -27.52 -15.91 -9.33
CA LEU A 5 -26.27 -16.62 -9.08
C LEU A 5 -25.05 -15.91 -9.69
N ALA A 6 -25.18 -15.38 -10.91
CA ALA A 6 -24.11 -14.63 -11.57
C ALA A 6 -23.77 -13.34 -10.81
N VAL A 7 -24.78 -12.61 -10.34
CA VAL A 7 -24.57 -11.38 -9.55
C VAL A 7 -23.96 -11.72 -8.18
N SER A 8 -24.46 -12.74 -7.50
CA SER A 8 -23.90 -13.20 -6.21
C SER A 8 -22.44 -13.67 -6.35
N GLY A 9 -22.10 -14.35 -7.45
CA GLY A 9 -20.71 -14.75 -7.74
C GLY A 9 -19.76 -13.57 -7.92
N LEU A 10 -20.25 -12.44 -8.46
CA LEU A 10 -19.45 -11.23 -8.64
C LEU A 10 -19.00 -10.62 -7.30
N PHE A 11 -19.85 -10.69 -6.26
CA PHE A 11 -19.53 -10.18 -4.92
C PHE A 11 -18.58 -11.10 -4.14
N LEU A 12 -18.57 -12.41 -4.42
CA LEU A 12 -17.63 -13.37 -3.82
C LEU A 12 -16.23 -13.32 -4.44
N ALA A 13 -16.13 -12.86 -5.70
CA ALA A 13 -14.87 -12.76 -6.43
C ALA A 13 -14.30 -11.33 -6.48
N ALA A 14 -14.96 -10.35 -5.86
CA ALA A 14 -14.48 -8.98 -5.83
C ALA A 14 -13.17 -8.90 -5.02
N PRO A 15 -12.04 -8.47 -5.62
CA PRO A 15 -10.81 -8.31 -4.87
C PRO A 15 -10.96 -7.16 -3.87
N VAL A 16 -10.67 -7.44 -2.60
CA VAL A 16 -10.51 -6.39 -1.59
C VAL A 16 -9.15 -5.74 -1.84
N ALA A 17 -9.10 -4.40 -1.88
CA ALA A 17 -7.83 -3.69 -1.88
C ALA A 17 -7.09 -4.03 -0.57
N HIS A 18 -5.96 -4.72 -0.69
CA HIS A 18 -5.11 -5.04 0.45
C HIS A 18 -3.92 -4.10 0.44
N ALA A 19 -3.64 -3.53 1.61
CA ALA A 19 -2.38 -2.88 1.84
C ALA A 19 -1.26 -3.92 1.78
N GLY A 20 -0.26 -3.73 0.92
CA GLY A 20 0.92 -4.57 0.86
C GLY A 20 1.95 -4.15 1.90
N LEU A 21 2.53 -5.11 2.62
CA LEU A 21 3.70 -4.85 3.48
C LEU A 21 4.92 -4.65 2.56
N ASP A 22 5.51 -3.46 2.58
CA ASP A 22 6.68 -3.12 1.76
C ASP A 22 7.98 -3.56 2.44
N ASN A 23 8.09 -3.32 3.74
CA ASN A 23 9.26 -3.67 4.55
C ASN A 23 8.93 -3.68 6.04
N GLU A 24 9.75 -4.42 6.79
CA GLU A 24 9.69 -4.50 8.24
C GLU A 24 11.08 -4.60 8.85
N LEU A 25 11.23 -4.11 10.08
CA LEU A 25 12.43 -4.29 10.88
C LEU A 25 12.03 -4.61 12.32
N SER A 26 12.67 -5.61 12.90
CA SER A 26 12.53 -5.93 14.33
C SER A 26 13.86 -5.75 15.06
N LEU A 27 13.79 -5.18 16.26
CA LEU A 27 14.94 -4.92 17.14
C LEU A 27 14.58 -5.29 18.57
N VAL A 28 15.50 -5.96 19.28
CA VAL A 28 15.40 -6.10 20.73
C VAL A 28 16.04 -4.88 21.39
N ASP A 29 15.28 -4.15 22.20
CA ASP A 29 15.77 -2.95 22.87
C ASP A 29 16.50 -3.24 24.19
N GLY A 30 17.01 -2.21 24.85
CA GLY A 30 17.76 -2.34 26.11
C GLY A 30 16.93 -2.77 27.33
N GLN A 31 15.62 -3.01 27.16
CA GLN A 31 14.72 -3.54 28.19
C GLN A 31 14.19 -4.93 27.81
N ASP A 32 14.88 -5.63 26.89
CA ASP A 32 14.53 -6.96 26.39
C ASP A 32 13.15 -7.03 25.69
N ARG A 33 12.64 -5.91 25.16
CA ARG A 33 11.41 -5.89 24.38
C ARG A 33 11.72 -6.06 22.89
N THR A 34 10.93 -6.88 22.20
CA THR A 34 10.97 -6.93 20.72
C THR A 34 10.11 -5.80 20.16
N LEU A 35 10.75 -4.84 19.52
CA LEU A 35 10.10 -3.74 18.81
C LEU A 35 10.07 -4.06 17.32
N THR A 36 8.91 -3.84 16.69
CA THR A 36 8.73 -4.05 15.25
C THR A 36 8.21 -2.78 14.62
N VAL A 37 8.83 -2.36 13.51
CA VAL A 37 8.36 -1.27 12.65
C VAL A 37 8.03 -1.85 11.27
N GLN A 38 6.98 -1.33 10.64
CA GLN A 38 6.49 -1.79 9.34
C GLN A 38 6.12 -0.60 8.46
N GLN A 39 6.31 -0.77 7.15
CA GLN A 39 5.92 0.18 6.12
C GLN A 39 4.97 -0.52 5.15
N TRP A 40 3.87 0.16 4.81
CA TRP A 40 2.79 -0.38 3.99
C TRP A 40 2.42 0.61 2.87
N ASP A 41 2.10 0.09 1.69
CA ASP A 41 1.59 0.84 0.52
C ASP A 41 2.37 2.09 0.11
N THR A 42 3.69 1.99 0.09
CA THR A 42 4.54 3.13 -0.25
C THR A 42 4.49 3.41 -1.73
N PHE A 43 3.87 4.54 -2.07
CA PHE A 43 3.83 5.04 -3.43
C PHE A 43 4.51 6.41 -3.51
N LEU A 44 5.55 6.52 -4.33
CA LEU A 44 6.20 7.79 -4.67
C LEU A 44 5.74 8.22 -6.06
N ASN A 45 4.93 9.27 -6.13
CA ASN A 45 4.26 9.66 -7.36
C ASN A 45 4.91 10.90 -7.98
N GLY A 46 5.93 10.69 -8.81
CA GLY A 46 6.56 11.79 -9.55
C GLY A 46 5.55 12.66 -10.32
N VAL A 47 5.59 13.97 -10.09
CA VAL A 47 4.72 14.95 -10.77
C VAL A 47 5.54 15.94 -11.60
N PHE A 48 4.87 16.62 -12.54
CA PHE A 48 5.49 17.74 -13.24
C PHE A 48 5.78 18.88 -12.24
N PRO A 49 7.02 19.40 -12.18
CA PRO A 49 7.37 20.45 -11.24
C PRO A 49 6.49 21.68 -11.41
N LEU A 50 5.91 22.17 -10.31
CA LEU A 50 5.02 23.33 -10.33
C LEU A 50 5.74 24.60 -10.83
N ASP A 51 7.04 24.70 -10.54
CA ASP A 51 7.93 25.79 -10.95
C ASP A 51 8.35 25.75 -12.43
N ARG A 52 7.99 24.68 -13.16
CA ARG A 52 8.39 24.41 -14.56
C ARG A 52 9.90 24.37 -14.78
N ASN A 53 10.68 24.26 -13.71
CA ASN A 53 12.11 24.15 -13.80
C ASN A 53 12.48 22.71 -14.17
N ARG A 54 13.25 22.55 -15.25
CA ARG A 54 13.69 21.23 -15.74
C ARG A 54 14.61 20.49 -14.76
N LEU A 55 15.17 21.19 -13.77
CA LEU A 55 16.05 20.63 -12.76
C LEU A 55 15.32 20.27 -11.46
N THR A 56 14.12 20.80 -11.23
CA THR A 56 13.33 20.47 -10.04
C THR A 56 12.74 19.06 -10.15
N ARG A 57 12.62 18.38 -9.02
CA ARG A 57 11.97 17.06 -8.89
C ARG A 57 10.94 17.16 -7.77
N GLU A 58 9.71 16.79 -8.07
CA GLU A 58 8.58 16.76 -7.15
C GLU A 58 7.91 15.39 -7.29
N TRP A 59 7.35 14.87 -6.20
CA TRP A 59 6.71 13.56 -6.11
C TRP A 59 5.59 13.56 -5.06
#